data_AF-A0A9P8L576-F1
#
_entry.id   AF-A0A9P8L576-F1
#
_cell.length_a   1.000
_cell.length_b   1.000
_cell.length_c   1.000
_cell.angle_alpha   90.00
_cell.angle_beta   90.00
_cell.angle_gamma   90.00
#
_symmetry.space_group_name_H-M   'P 1'
#
loop_
_entity.id
_entity.type
_entity.pdbx_description
1 polymer ?
#
loop_
_entity_poly.entity_id
_entity_poly.type
_entity_poly.pdbx_seq_one_letter_code
_entity_poly.pdbx_strand_id
1 'polypeptide(L)'
;MSRERIGNPERAVIRPQLSRNANVDAMRLPYVSDPIETKTPEEDAIVSRIRARRSPRPLLELDRALLHSPLVADGWNAFFGTIRTRTTLDAAVREICMCRVAVLNRAWYEWAHHAPLAQAAGLSDEAMDTLKGKGWGGLTKEQMAVVDYTDAMTKHVAVPQAVFDKLKSLFTDQQVVEITATVAAYNCVSRFLVALDVGEKNGSEDCLSARISNVPNVSSPRSTATSPEVLKEQAKRMEGYVEQVEAGLSGIKSMLARLRETDLGTGV
;
A
#
# COMPACT_ATOMS: atom_id res chain seq x y z
N MET A 1 53.28 20.99 -10.80
CA MET A 1 52.05 21.77 -11.07
C MET A 1 50.90 20.80 -11.18
N SER A 2 50.14 20.71 -10.09
CA SER A 2 49.11 19.70 -9.79
C SER A 2 47.79 19.99 -10.49
N ARG A 3 47.19 18.97 -11.10
CA ARG A 3 45.82 19.01 -11.66
C ARG A 3 44.79 18.93 -10.53
N GLU A 4 43.93 19.92 -10.43
CA GLU A 4 42.75 19.94 -9.56
C GLU A 4 41.73 18.89 -9.97
N ARG A 5 41.25 18.09 -9.00
CA ARG A 5 40.02 17.30 -9.12
C ARG A 5 38.87 18.17 -8.67
N ILE A 6 37.95 18.48 -9.57
CA ILE A 6 36.65 19.05 -9.25
C ILE A 6 35.77 17.91 -8.74
N GLY A 7 35.56 17.85 -7.43
CA GLY A 7 34.63 16.93 -6.79
C GLY A 7 33.19 17.42 -6.91
N ASN A 8 32.32 16.58 -7.43
CA ASN A 8 30.87 16.78 -7.49
C ASN A 8 30.26 16.70 -6.07
N PRO A 9 29.51 17.71 -5.58
CA PRO A 9 28.90 17.64 -4.26
C PRO A 9 27.63 16.76 -4.33
N GLU A 10 27.65 15.63 -3.62
CA GLU A 10 26.44 14.85 -3.37
C GLU A 10 25.36 15.73 -2.73
N ARG A 11 24.22 15.87 -3.42
CA ARG A 11 22.98 16.36 -2.81
C ARG A 11 22.63 15.44 -1.65
N ALA A 12 22.82 15.91 -0.42
CA ALA A 12 22.33 15.25 0.77
C ALA A 12 20.82 14.97 0.60
N VAL A 13 20.46 13.70 0.45
CA VAL A 13 19.08 13.26 0.56
C VAL A 13 18.65 13.55 1.99
N ILE A 14 17.84 14.60 2.19
CA ILE A 14 17.18 14.87 3.46
C ILE A 14 16.27 13.68 3.75
N ARG A 15 16.78 12.71 4.50
CA ARG A 15 15.96 11.63 5.06
C ARG A 15 15.14 12.26 6.18
N PRO A 16 13.80 12.20 6.16
CA PRO A 16 13.01 12.65 7.29
C PRO A 16 13.43 11.79 8.49
N GLN A 17 14.19 12.37 9.41
CA GLN A 17 14.25 11.84 10.76
C GLN A 17 12.87 12.08 11.33
N LEU A 18 12.08 11.01 11.46
CA LEU A 18 10.93 11.00 12.35
C LEU A 18 11.50 11.24 13.75
N SER A 19 11.62 12.51 14.15
CA SER A 19 11.98 12.87 15.51
C SER A 19 10.92 12.24 16.40
N ARG A 20 11.35 11.42 17.37
CA ARG A 20 10.45 10.96 18.42
C ARG A 20 9.87 12.21 19.08
N ASN A 21 8.58 12.46 18.87
CA ASN A 21 7.86 13.42 19.69
C ASN A 21 8.06 12.98 21.15
N ALA A 22 8.35 13.95 22.03
CA ALA A 22 8.48 13.71 23.47
C ALA A 22 7.16 13.26 24.14
N ASN A 23 6.07 13.21 23.37
CA ASN A 23 4.79 12.66 23.75
C ASN A 23 4.53 11.41 22.91
N VAL A 24 4.94 10.25 23.43
CA VAL A 24 4.93 8.95 22.73
C VAL A 24 3.55 8.28 22.71
N ASP A 25 2.52 8.90 23.30
CA ASP A 25 1.24 8.27 23.60
C ASP A 25 0.03 8.94 22.93
N ALA A 26 0.24 9.73 21.87
CA ALA A 26 -0.85 10.32 21.12
C ALA A 26 -0.52 10.49 19.63
N MET A 27 -1.53 10.25 18.79
CA MET A 27 -1.66 10.85 17.46
C MET A 27 -1.15 12.30 17.49
N ARG A 28 -0.60 12.79 16.37
CA ARG A 28 0.00 14.13 16.28
C ARG A 28 -0.96 15.28 16.56
N LEU A 29 -2.26 14.98 16.65
CA LEU A 29 -3.31 15.83 17.23
C LEU A 29 -4.00 15.04 18.34
N PRO A 30 -4.52 15.69 19.40
CA PRO A 30 -5.40 14.99 20.35
C PRO A 30 -6.62 14.44 19.61
N TYR A 31 -7.08 13.24 19.94
CA TYR A 31 -8.37 12.76 19.43
C TYR A 31 -9.51 13.65 19.92
N VAL A 32 -10.54 13.83 19.08
CA VAL A 32 -11.79 14.47 19.53
C VAL A 32 -12.34 13.71 20.75
N SER A 33 -12.81 14.46 21.74
CA SER A 33 -13.40 13.95 22.99
C SER A 33 -14.72 13.21 22.73
N ASP A 34 -15.15 12.41 23.71
CA ASP A 34 -16.52 11.90 23.79
C ASP A 34 -17.09 12.40 25.14
N PRO A 35 -18.11 13.29 25.16
CA PRO A 35 -18.96 13.73 24.05
C PRO A 35 -18.23 14.58 23.00
N ILE A 36 -18.76 14.52 21.76
CA ILE A 36 -18.28 15.31 20.62
C ILE A 36 -19.05 16.62 20.62
N GLU A 37 -18.34 17.73 20.74
CA GLU A 37 -18.90 19.07 20.63
C GLU A 37 -19.07 19.44 19.15
N THR A 38 -20.27 19.88 18.79
CA THR A 38 -20.68 20.29 17.44
C THR A 38 -21.18 21.73 17.49
N LYS A 39 -21.09 22.44 16.37
CA LYS A 39 -21.48 23.85 16.24
C LYS A 39 -22.78 24.03 15.48
N THR A 40 -23.19 23.04 14.69
CA THR A 40 -24.37 23.14 13.82
C THR A 40 -25.20 21.85 13.85
N PRO A 41 -26.51 21.94 13.54
CA PRO A 41 -27.35 20.75 13.40
C PRO A 41 -26.88 19.77 12.30
N GLU A 42 -26.17 20.28 11.29
CA GLU A 42 -25.57 19.43 10.25
C GLU A 42 -24.44 18.57 10.83
N GLU A 43 -23.56 19.16 11.65
CA GLU A 43 -22.51 18.43 12.35
C GLU A 43 -23.09 17.40 13.32
N ASP A 44 -24.18 17.73 14.03
CA ASP A 44 -24.91 16.77 14.88
C ASP A 44 -25.42 15.56 14.09
N ALA A 45 -26.00 15.81 12.92
CA ALA A 45 -26.51 14.76 12.06
C ALA A 45 -25.38 13.85 11.54
N ILE A 46 -24.21 14.43 11.21
CA ILE A 46 -23.03 13.69 10.79
C ILE A 46 -22.50 12.80 11.93
N VAL A 47 -22.29 13.36 13.12
CA VAL A 47 -21.83 12.62 14.29
C VAL A 47 -22.78 11.46 14.60
N SER A 48 -24.09 11.72 14.52
CA SER A 48 -25.14 10.71 14.73
C SER A 48 -25.05 9.57 13.71
N ARG A 49 -24.88 9.87 12.41
CA ARG A 49 -24.69 8.84 11.36
C ARG A 49 -23.44 8.00 11.61
N ILE A 50 -22.33 8.63 11.99
CA ILE A 50 -21.06 7.94 12.25
C ILE A 50 -21.19 7.02 13.47
N ARG A 51 -21.82 7.47 14.56
CA ARG A 51 -22.11 6.62 15.74
C ARG A 51 -23.04 5.45 15.38
N ALA A 52 -24.11 5.70 14.64
CA ALA A 52 -25.05 4.67 14.22
C ALA A 52 -24.35 3.56 13.39
N ARG A 53 -23.45 3.94 12.47
CA ARG A 53 -22.64 2.99 11.68
C ARG A 53 -21.72 2.11 12.54
N ARG A 54 -21.26 2.60 13.70
CA ARG A 54 -20.37 1.86 14.60
C ARG A 54 -21.10 1.01 15.62
N SER A 55 -22.29 1.42 16.02
CA SER A 55 -23.10 0.77 17.05
C SER A 55 -23.20 -0.76 16.87
N PRO A 56 -23.05 -1.56 17.95
CA PRO A 56 -22.85 -1.15 19.36
C PRO A 56 -21.39 -0.86 19.71
N ARG A 57 -20.46 -0.91 18.75
CA ARG A 57 -19.03 -0.65 19.00
C ARG A 57 -18.78 0.86 19.14
N PRO A 58 -17.74 1.26 19.90
CA PRO A 58 -17.36 2.66 19.99
C PRO A 58 -16.80 3.19 18.67
N LEU A 59 -16.64 4.51 18.61
CA LEU A 59 -15.87 5.17 17.57
C LEU A 59 -14.42 4.67 17.60
N LEU A 60 -13.84 4.45 16.41
CA LEU A 60 -12.43 4.13 16.28
C LEU A 60 -11.57 5.40 16.33
N GLU A 61 -10.26 5.21 16.51
CA GLU A 61 -9.24 6.26 16.45
C GLU A 61 -9.36 7.07 15.15
N LEU A 62 -9.54 6.41 14.01
CA LEU A 62 -9.75 7.09 12.73
C LEU A 62 -11.05 7.92 12.71
N ASP A 63 -12.15 7.43 13.31
CA ASP A 63 -13.39 8.23 13.34
C ASP A 63 -13.18 9.49 14.20
N ARG A 64 -12.52 9.34 15.36
CA ARG A 64 -12.20 10.46 16.26
C ARG A 64 -11.21 11.44 15.65
N ALA A 65 -10.29 10.97 14.81
CA ALA A 65 -9.37 11.83 14.06
C ALA A 65 -10.09 12.63 12.97
N LEU A 66 -10.98 11.98 12.19
CA LEU A 66 -11.74 12.65 11.14
C LEU A 66 -12.73 13.68 11.70
N LEU A 67 -13.29 13.44 12.88
CA LEU A 67 -14.28 14.32 13.50
C LEU A 67 -13.74 15.67 13.97
N HIS A 68 -12.44 15.93 13.83
CA HIS A 68 -11.91 17.31 13.82
C HIS A 68 -12.50 18.15 12.67
N SER A 69 -13.02 17.49 11.62
CA SER A 69 -13.76 18.10 10.52
C SER A 69 -14.96 17.21 10.14
N PRO A 70 -16.15 17.45 10.72
CA PRO A 70 -17.32 16.62 10.48
C PRO A 70 -17.68 16.47 8.99
N LEU A 71 -17.62 17.54 8.21
CA LEU A 71 -17.91 17.48 6.76
C LEU A 71 -16.93 16.56 6.00
N VAL A 72 -15.63 16.60 6.35
CA VAL A 72 -14.65 15.66 5.79
C VAL A 72 -14.97 14.23 6.25
N ALA A 73 -15.32 14.04 7.53
CA ALA A 73 -15.69 12.73 8.06
C ALA A 73 -16.90 12.12 7.34
N ASP A 74 -17.90 12.91 6.98
CA ASP A 74 -19.10 12.43 6.29
C ASP A 74 -18.77 11.99 4.85
N GLY A 75 -18.09 12.85 4.09
CA GLY A 75 -17.65 12.52 2.72
C GLY A 75 -16.70 11.31 2.69
N TRP A 76 -15.78 11.23 3.65
CA TRP A 76 -14.91 10.07 3.85
C TRP A 76 -15.75 8.80 4.06
N ASN A 77 -16.65 8.81 5.04
CA ASN A 77 -17.45 7.62 5.34
C ASN A 77 -18.36 7.19 4.19
N ALA A 78 -18.90 8.13 3.42
CA ALA A 78 -19.69 7.82 2.23
C ALA A 78 -18.85 7.13 1.14
N PHE A 79 -17.72 7.74 0.75
CA PHE A 79 -16.87 7.22 -0.32
C PHE A 79 -16.22 5.88 0.06
N PHE A 80 -15.56 5.82 1.22
CA PHE A 80 -14.90 4.60 1.71
C PHE A 80 -15.89 3.52 2.16
N GLY A 81 -17.13 3.90 2.49
CA GLY A 81 -18.23 2.96 2.68
C GLY A 81 -18.54 2.20 1.38
N THR A 82 -18.74 2.93 0.29
CA THR A 82 -18.97 2.34 -1.05
C THR A 82 -17.86 1.38 -1.46
N ILE A 83 -16.60 1.79 -1.34
CA ILE A 83 -15.43 0.93 -1.67
C ILE A 83 -15.44 -0.38 -0.87
N ARG A 84 -15.81 -0.35 0.41
CA ARG A 84 -15.77 -1.54 1.28
C ARG A 84 -16.98 -2.45 1.17
N THR A 85 -18.14 -1.96 0.73
CA THR A 85 -19.39 -2.74 0.87
C THR A 85 -20.30 -2.74 -0.34
N ARG A 86 -20.02 -1.92 -1.37
CA ARG A 86 -20.95 -1.75 -2.52
C ARG A 86 -20.29 -1.95 -3.90
N THR A 87 -19.05 -2.44 -3.93
CA THR A 87 -18.36 -2.87 -5.15
C THR A 87 -18.71 -4.31 -5.50
N THR A 88 -18.41 -4.72 -6.73
CA THR A 88 -18.54 -6.11 -7.20
C THR A 88 -17.33 -7.00 -6.88
N LEU A 89 -16.22 -6.43 -6.41
CA LEU A 89 -15.02 -7.18 -6.04
C LEU A 89 -15.29 -8.22 -4.94
N ASP A 90 -14.75 -9.43 -5.14
CA ASP A 90 -14.60 -10.43 -4.10
C ASP A 90 -13.84 -9.85 -2.89
N ALA A 91 -14.24 -10.26 -1.69
CA ALA A 91 -13.65 -9.78 -0.46
C ALA A 91 -12.12 -9.99 -0.45
N ALA A 92 -11.64 -11.15 -0.90
CA ALA A 92 -10.21 -11.45 -0.99
C ALA A 92 -9.44 -10.44 -1.87
N VAL A 93 -9.95 -10.13 -3.07
CA VAL A 93 -9.33 -9.16 -4.00
C VAL A 93 -9.29 -7.77 -3.38
N ARG A 94 -10.40 -7.35 -2.78
CA ARG A 94 -10.51 -6.06 -2.12
C ARG A 94 -9.53 -5.94 -0.94
N GLU A 95 -9.45 -6.94 -0.07
CA GLU A 95 -8.56 -6.92 1.08
C GLU A 95 -7.07 -7.06 0.69
N ILE A 96 -6.75 -7.72 -0.44
CA ILE A 96 -5.39 -7.71 -1.00
C ILE A 96 -4.94 -6.29 -1.34
N CYS A 97 -5.81 -5.51 -2.01
CA CYS A 97 -5.49 -4.11 -2.35
C CYS A 97 -5.16 -3.31 -1.08
N MET A 98 -6.03 -3.39 -0.07
CA MET A 98 -5.93 -2.65 1.19
C MET A 98 -4.70 -3.07 1.99
N CYS A 99 -4.52 -4.38 2.22
CA CYS A 99 -3.38 -4.90 2.97
C CYS A 99 -2.05 -4.61 2.27
N ARG A 100 -1.99 -4.69 0.94
CA ARG A 100 -0.76 -4.43 0.20
C ARG A 100 -0.40 -2.94 0.24
N VAL A 101 -1.36 -2.03 0.06
CA VAL A 101 -1.13 -0.59 0.26
C VAL A 101 -0.62 -0.31 1.67
N ALA A 102 -1.25 -0.90 2.69
CA ALA A 102 -0.83 -0.73 4.08
C ALA A 102 0.64 -1.11 4.31
N VAL A 103 1.10 -2.25 3.75
CA VAL A 103 2.50 -2.67 3.85
C VAL A 103 3.44 -1.69 3.14
N LEU A 104 3.12 -1.32 1.89
CA LEU A 104 3.98 -0.46 1.08
C LEU A 104 4.14 0.93 1.68
N ASN A 105 3.07 1.48 2.26
CA ASN A 105 3.04 2.80 2.88
C ASN A 105 3.35 2.76 4.38
N ARG A 106 3.60 1.58 4.95
CA ARG A 106 3.83 1.35 6.39
C ARG A 106 2.67 1.83 7.29
N ALA A 107 1.45 1.76 6.78
CA ALA A 107 0.24 2.12 7.52
C ALA A 107 -0.26 0.94 8.37
N TRP A 108 0.40 0.68 9.51
CA TRP A 108 0.08 -0.50 10.33
C TRP A 108 -1.25 -0.45 11.04
N TYR A 109 -1.82 0.74 11.23
CA TYR A 109 -3.22 0.87 11.65
C TYR A 109 -4.16 0.24 10.60
N GLU A 110 -3.97 0.58 9.33
CA GLU A 110 -4.71 0.00 8.20
C GLU A 110 -4.52 -1.52 8.14
N TRP A 111 -3.27 -1.98 8.22
CA TRP A 111 -2.96 -3.42 8.25
C TRP A 111 -3.70 -4.15 9.38
N ALA A 112 -3.67 -3.62 10.61
CA ALA A 112 -4.30 -4.25 11.76
C ALA A 112 -5.83 -4.39 11.62
N HIS A 113 -6.46 -3.48 10.89
CA HIS A 113 -7.89 -3.53 10.61
C HIS A 113 -8.26 -4.45 9.43
N HIS A 114 -7.37 -4.60 8.45
CA HIS A 114 -7.68 -5.30 7.20
C HIS A 114 -7.10 -6.72 7.12
N ALA A 115 -5.97 -7.00 7.75
CA ALA A 115 -5.38 -8.35 7.75
C ALA A 115 -6.32 -9.44 8.31
N PRO A 116 -7.08 -9.21 9.41
CA PRO A 116 -8.07 -10.18 9.87
C PRO A 116 -9.20 -10.41 8.87
N LEU A 117 -9.59 -9.37 8.11
CA LEU A 117 -10.63 -9.46 7.08
C LEU A 117 -10.11 -10.22 5.85
N ALA A 118 -8.85 -10.02 5.48
CA ALA A 118 -8.19 -10.79 4.43
C ALA A 118 -8.16 -12.29 4.76
N GLN A 119 -7.80 -12.64 5.99
CA GLN A 119 -7.83 -14.03 6.46
C GLN A 119 -9.25 -14.59 6.50
N ALA A 120 -10.23 -13.81 6.98
CA ALA A 120 -11.64 -14.20 6.96
C ALA A 120 -12.19 -14.39 5.53
N ALA A 121 -11.61 -13.70 4.55
CA ALA A 121 -11.90 -13.87 3.12
C ALA A 121 -11.17 -15.06 2.47
N GLY A 122 -10.42 -15.85 3.26
CA GLY A 122 -9.80 -17.10 2.82
C GLY A 122 -8.33 -17.01 2.43
N LEU A 123 -7.64 -15.88 2.66
CA LEU A 123 -6.19 -15.81 2.44
C LEU A 123 -5.45 -16.64 3.49
N SER A 124 -4.57 -17.54 3.03
CA SER A 124 -3.71 -18.36 3.89
C SER A 124 -2.58 -17.52 4.51
N ASP A 125 -1.92 -18.07 5.53
CA ASP A 125 -0.75 -17.41 6.12
C ASP A 125 0.37 -17.18 5.09
N GLU A 126 0.56 -18.10 4.13
CA GLU A 126 1.50 -17.95 3.02
C GLU A 126 1.13 -16.76 2.11
N ALA A 127 -0.16 -16.57 1.85
CA ALA A 127 -0.66 -15.40 1.10
C ALA A 127 -0.38 -14.11 1.88
N MET A 128 -0.64 -14.10 3.19
CA MET A 128 -0.39 -12.95 4.06
C MET A 128 1.11 -12.59 4.14
N ASP A 129 2.00 -13.59 4.17
CA ASP A 129 3.44 -13.38 4.10
C ASP A 129 3.86 -12.78 2.75
N THR A 130 3.25 -13.22 1.66
CA THR A 130 3.44 -12.63 0.32
C THR A 130 3.01 -11.16 0.30
N LEU A 131 1.85 -10.82 0.89
CA LEU A 131 1.41 -9.43 1.02
C LEU A 131 2.38 -8.57 1.85
N LYS A 132 3.04 -9.15 2.86
CA LYS A 132 4.12 -8.50 3.62
C LYS A 132 5.46 -8.40 2.88
N GLY A 133 5.57 -8.98 1.68
CA GLY A 133 6.83 -9.05 0.93
C GLY A 133 7.84 -10.04 1.50
N LYS A 134 7.38 -11.03 2.28
CA LYS A 134 8.19 -12.10 2.87
C LYS A 134 8.11 -13.43 2.09
N GLY A 135 7.38 -13.45 0.98
CA GLY A 135 7.13 -14.65 0.17
C GLY A 135 6.56 -14.32 -1.21
N TRP A 136 6.27 -15.36 -1.99
CA TRP A 136 5.79 -15.30 -3.38
C TRP A 136 4.77 -16.43 -3.66
N GLY A 137 3.96 -16.77 -2.68
CA GLY A 137 3.09 -17.95 -2.68
C GLY A 137 1.74 -17.73 -2.02
N GLY A 138 0.92 -18.77 -1.97
CA GLY A 138 -0.43 -18.70 -1.39
C GLY A 138 -1.47 -17.86 -2.17
N LEU A 139 -1.09 -17.25 -3.29
CA LEU A 139 -1.99 -16.41 -4.12
C LEU A 139 -2.33 -17.08 -5.46
N THR A 140 -3.56 -16.89 -5.93
CA THR A 140 -3.95 -17.25 -7.30
C THR A 140 -3.34 -16.30 -8.34
N LYS A 141 -3.52 -16.59 -9.63
CA LYS A 141 -3.04 -15.73 -10.73
C LYS A 141 -3.72 -14.35 -10.71
N GLU A 142 -5.02 -14.32 -10.45
CA GLU A 142 -5.84 -13.13 -10.31
C GLU A 142 -5.36 -12.29 -9.13
N GLN A 143 -5.15 -12.93 -7.98
CA GLN A 143 -4.68 -12.27 -6.76
C GLN A 143 -3.27 -11.70 -6.92
N MET A 144 -2.35 -12.42 -7.57
CA MET A 144 -1.01 -11.91 -7.85
C MET A 144 -1.05 -10.70 -8.80
N ALA A 145 -1.90 -10.72 -9.83
CA ALA A 145 -2.06 -9.57 -10.72
C ALA A 145 -2.56 -8.32 -9.98
N VAL A 146 -3.40 -8.48 -8.96
CA VAL A 146 -3.84 -7.39 -8.08
C VAL A 146 -2.69 -6.87 -7.21
N VAL A 147 -1.82 -7.74 -6.70
CA VAL A 147 -0.61 -7.34 -5.98
C VAL A 147 0.31 -6.52 -6.88
N ASP A 148 0.62 -7.01 -8.08
CA ASP A 148 1.50 -6.32 -9.04
C ASP A 148 0.94 -4.94 -9.44
N TYR A 149 -0.37 -4.88 -9.72
CA TYR A 149 -1.05 -3.63 -10.02
C TYR A 149 -1.00 -2.65 -8.83
N THR A 150 -1.25 -3.14 -7.62
CA THR A 150 -1.20 -2.35 -6.39
C THR A 150 0.20 -1.80 -6.12
N ASP A 151 1.23 -2.62 -6.33
CA ASP A 151 2.64 -2.23 -6.22
C ASP A 151 2.99 -1.11 -7.19
N ALA A 152 2.64 -1.28 -8.47
CA ALA A 152 2.92 -0.30 -9.50
C ALA A 152 2.23 1.04 -9.22
N MET A 153 0.93 1.00 -8.93
CA MET A 153 0.13 2.20 -8.67
C MET A 153 0.58 2.93 -7.39
N THR A 154 1.02 2.20 -6.36
CA THR A 154 1.44 2.79 -5.08
C THR A 154 2.86 3.35 -5.12
N LYS A 155 3.82 2.62 -5.71
CA LYS A 155 5.24 3.00 -5.73
C LYS A 155 5.58 3.97 -6.86
N HIS A 156 4.93 3.84 -8.01
CA HIS A 156 5.31 4.52 -9.25
C HIS A 156 4.23 5.46 -9.79
N VAL A 157 2.98 5.33 -9.32
CA VAL A 157 1.78 6.04 -9.81
C VAL A 157 1.42 5.66 -11.24
N ALA A 158 2.36 5.75 -12.18
CA ALA A 158 2.23 5.24 -13.53
C ALA A 158 2.32 3.71 -13.53
N VAL A 159 1.22 3.04 -13.89
CA VAL A 159 1.18 1.59 -14.05
C VAL A 159 1.74 1.19 -15.42
N PRO A 160 2.77 0.33 -15.50
CA PRO A 160 3.28 -0.16 -16.78
C PRO A 160 2.19 -0.89 -17.58
N GLN A 161 2.18 -0.71 -18.90
CA GLN A 161 1.14 -1.28 -19.78
C GLN A 161 0.99 -2.80 -19.61
N ALA A 162 2.10 -3.54 -19.50
CA ALA A 162 2.07 -4.98 -19.30
C ALA A 162 1.36 -5.41 -18.00
N VAL A 163 1.49 -4.62 -16.92
CA VAL A 163 0.79 -4.87 -15.64
C VAL A 163 -0.70 -4.58 -15.79
N PHE A 164 -1.05 -3.49 -16.47
CA PHE A 164 -2.44 -3.15 -16.77
C PHE A 164 -3.12 -4.22 -17.65
N ASP A 165 -2.48 -4.63 -18.74
CA ASP A 165 -3.00 -5.64 -19.66
C ASP A 165 -3.18 -6.99 -18.96
N LYS A 166 -2.24 -7.35 -18.07
CA LYS A 166 -2.35 -8.55 -17.27
C LYS A 166 -3.58 -8.52 -16.36
N LEU A 167 -3.79 -7.41 -15.64
CA LEU A 167 -4.97 -7.24 -14.79
C LEU A 167 -6.26 -7.30 -15.64
N LYS A 168 -6.30 -6.56 -16.75
CA LYS A 168 -7.47 -6.51 -17.65
C LYS A 168 -7.80 -7.87 -18.28
N SER A 169 -6.81 -8.74 -18.48
CA SER A 169 -7.06 -10.11 -18.98
C SER A 169 -7.79 -11.02 -17.98
N LEU A 170 -7.84 -10.64 -16.69
CA LEU A 170 -8.36 -11.45 -15.59
C LEU A 170 -9.63 -10.86 -14.94
N PHE A 171 -9.94 -9.60 -15.21
CA PHE A 171 -11.03 -8.86 -14.58
C PHE A 171 -11.85 -8.10 -15.62
N THR A 172 -13.15 -7.90 -15.34
CA THR A 172 -13.99 -7.05 -16.19
C THR A 172 -13.57 -5.58 -16.09
N ASP A 173 -13.97 -4.75 -17.06
CA ASP A 173 -13.68 -3.30 -17.01
C ASP A 173 -14.22 -2.65 -15.72
N GLN A 174 -15.40 -3.08 -15.24
CA GLN A 174 -15.95 -2.61 -13.96
C GLN A 174 -15.03 -3.00 -12.79
N GLN A 175 -14.59 -4.25 -12.73
CA GLN A 175 -13.71 -4.71 -11.65
C GLN A 175 -12.34 -4.03 -11.71
N VAL A 176 -11.80 -3.76 -12.90
CA VAL A 176 -10.56 -2.98 -13.06
C VAL A 176 -10.72 -1.57 -12.48
N VAL A 177 -11.85 -0.89 -12.76
CA VAL A 177 -12.15 0.42 -12.17
C VAL A 177 -12.28 0.32 -10.65
N GLU A 178 -12.97 -0.69 -10.13
CA GLU A 178 -13.14 -0.89 -8.68
C GLU A 178 -11.82 -1.22 -7.96
N ILE A 179 -10.94 -2.03 -8.57
CA ILE A 179 -9.58 -2.31 -8.06
C ILE A 179 -8.78 -1.01 -8.02
N THR A 180 -8.78 -0.26 -9.13
CA THR A 180 -8.08 1.03 -9.25
C THR A 180 -8.57 2.01 -8.19
N ALA A 181 -9.89 2.15 -8.03
CA ALA A 181 -10.50 3.01 -7.03
C ALA A 181 -10.15 2.56 -5.61
N THR A 182 -10.12 1.26 -5.33
CA THR A 182 -9.73 0.71 -4.03
C THR A 182 -8.27 1.03 -3.70
N VAL A 183 -7.35 0.79 -4.64
CA VAL A 183 -5.92 1.11 -4.44
C VAL A 183 -5.70 2.61 -4.27
N ALA A 184 -6.35 3.45 -5.07
CA ALA A 184 -6.28 4.92 -4.93
C ALA A 184 -6.82 5.39 -3.58
N ALA A 185 -7.99 4.88 -3.18
CA ALA A 185 -8.65 5.19 -1.94
C ALA A 185 -7.76 4.84 -0.75
N TYR A 186 -7.18 3.63 -0.71
CA TYR A 186 -6.33 3.23 0.41
C TYR A 186 -4.96 3.91 0.39
N ASN A 187 -4.50 4.37 -0.77
CA ASN A 187 -3.38 5.30 -0.84
C ASN A 187 -3.69 6.65 -0.17
N CYS A 188 -4.93 7.13 -0.23
CA CYS A 188 -5.40 8.29 0.54
C CYS A 188 -5.47 7.96 2.04
N VAL A 189 -6.09 6.84 2.41
CA VAL A 189 -6.23 6.39 3.82
C VAL A 189 -4.86 6.26 4.49
N SER A 190 -3.96 5.46 3.92
CA SER A 190 -2.63 5.24 4.47
C SER A 190 -1.83 6.54 4.65
N ARG A 191 -1.92 7.49 3.71
CA ARG A 191 -1.27 8.81 3.85
C ARG A 191 -1.86 9.62 5.00
N PHE A 192 -3.18 9.60 5.19
CA PHE A 192 -3.84 10.25 6.32
C PHE A 192 -3.42 9.62 7.65
N LEU A 193 -3.50 8.28 7.75
CA LEU A 193 -3.17 7.52 8.95
C LEU A 193 -1.71 7.75 9.38
N VAL A 194 -0.76 7.60 8.45
CA VAL A 194 0.66 7.74 8.74
C VAL A 194 1.03 9.19 9.03
N ALA A 195 0.48 10.17 8.30
CA ALA A 195 0.79 11.58 8.51
C ALA A 195 0.38 12.07 9.90
N LEU A 196 -0.76 11.59 10.41
CA LEU A 196 -1.28 11.94 11.73
C LEU A 196 -0.84 10.97 12.83
N ASP A 197 -0.28 9.81 12.49
CA ASP A 197 0.03 8.73 13.44
C ASP A 197 -1.23 8.20 14.16
N VAL A 198 -2.30 7.98 13.39
CA VAL A 198 -3.56 7.43 13.92
C VAL A 198 -3.31 6.04 14.52
N GLY A 199 -3.76 5.84 15.75
CA GLY A 199 -3.55 4.64 16.57
C GLY A 199 -2.10 4.41 16.99
N GLU A 200 -1.25 5.45 16.87
CA GLU A 200 0.13 5.46 17.37
C GLU A 200 0.97 4.30 16.81
N LYS A 201 0.73 3.95 15.54
CA LYS A 201 1.31 2.76 14.89
C LYS A 201 2.59 3.04 14.09
N ASN A 202 3.01 4.28 13.89
CA ASN A 202 4.20 4.60 13.09
C ASN A 202 5.51 4.06 13.69
N GLY A 203 5.57 3.80 14.99
CA GLY A 203 6.75 3.29 15.69
C GLY A 203 6.72 1.81 16.06
N SER A 204 5.68 1.07 15.66
CA SER A 204 5.50 -0.34 16.04
C SER A 204 6.63 -1.24 15.50
N GLU A 205 6.88 -2.40 16.14
CA GLU A 205 7.89 -3.36 15.67
C GLU A 205 7.65 -3.82 14.22
N ASP A 206 6.37 -3.95 13.82
CA ASP A 206 5.99 -4.21 12.43
C ASP A 206 6.45 -3.08 11.49
N CYS A 207 6.36 -1.81 11.93
CA CYS A 207 6.89 -0.67 11.18
C CYS A 207 8.41 -0.67 11.06
N LEU A 208 9.10 -1.03 12.14
CA LEU A 208 10.56 -1.03 12.19
C LEU A 208 11.17 -2.19 11.39
N SER A 209 10.50 -3.34 11.37
CA SER A 209 10.93 -4.52 10.61
C SER A 209 10.68 -4.42 9.10
N ALA A 210 9.70 -3.61 8.67
CA ALA A 210 9.40 -3.36 7.27
C ALA A 210 10.31 -2.31 6.61
N ARG A 211 11.61 -2.33 6.93
CA ARG A 211 12.62 -1.81 6.00
C ARG A 211 12.63 -2.74 4.78
N ILE A 212 11.64 -2.55 3.92
CA ILE A 212 11.54 -3.25 2.63
C ILE A 212 12.82 -2.89 1.87
N SER A 213 13.82 -3.76 1.95
CA SER A 213 14.88 -3.78 0.98
C SER A 213 14.21 -4.13 -0.35
N ASN A 214 14.53 -3.40 -1.43
CA ASN A 214 14.16 -3.80 -2.80
C ASN A 214 14.86 -5.10 -3.25
N VAL A 215 15.36 -5.87 -2.29
CA VAL A 215 16.03 -7.15 -2.41
C VAL A 215 15.33 -8.04 -1.38
N PRO A 216 14.76 -9.20 -1.77
CA PRO A 216 14.23 -10.14 -0.80
C PRO A 216 15.28 -10.40 0.26
N ASN A 217 14.89 -10.33 1.54
CA ASN A 217 15.80 -10.61 2.62
C ASN A 217 16.16 -12.10 2.60
N VAL A 218 17.28 -12.45 1.94
CA VAL A 218 17.83 -13.81 1.90
C VAL A 218 18.59 -14.15 3.21
N SER A 219 18.45 -13.35 4.27
CA SER A 219 19.11 -13.69 5.54
C SER A 219 18.41 -14.88 6.20
N SER A 220 19.12 -16.01 6.08
CA SER A 220 19.13 -17.25 6.84
C SER A 220 17.79 -17.79 7.36
N PRO A 221 17.38 -19.01 6.97
CA PRO A 221 16.14 -19.59 7.44
C PRO A 221 16.16 -19.73 8.96
N ARG A 222 15.28 -19.00 9.66
CA ARG A 222 14.85 -19.39 10.99
C ARG A 222 14.05 -20.69 10.84
N SER A 223 14.77 -21.80 10.94
CA SER A 223 14.35 -23.11 11.44
C SER A 223 12.84 -23.40 11.42
N THR A 224 12.31 -23.67 10.25
CA THR A 224 11.27 -24.70 10.05
C THR A 224 11.64 -25.41 8.75
N ALA A 225 11.89 -26.71 8.81
CA ALA A 225 12.39 -27.49 7.68
C ALA A 225 11.45 -27.39 6.47
N THR A 226 11.80 -26.55 5.49
CA THR A 226 11.18 -26.54 4.17
C THR A 226 11.77 -27.69 3.35
N SER A 227 10.89 -28.56 2.83
CA SER A 227 11.29 -29.68 1.97
C SER A 227 12.11 -29.19 0.75
N PRO A 228 13.10 -29.98 0.27
CA PRO A 228 13.84 -29.67 -0.97
C PRO A 228 12.95 -29.34 -2.17
N GLU A 229 11.72 -29.87 -2.22
CA GLU A 229 10.75 -29.56 -3.28
C GLU A 229 10.22 -28.13 -3.19
N VAL A 230 9.98 -27.61 -1.98
CA VAL A 230 9.52 -26.22 -1.77
C VAL A 230 10.61 -25.24 -2.19
N LEU A 231 11.88 -25.54 -1.88
CA LEU A 231 13.02 -24.71 -2.28
C LEU A 231 13.19 -24.69 -3.81
N LYS A 232 13.00 -25.83 -4.49
CA LYS A 232 13.02 -25.89 -5.96
C LYS A 232 11.89 -25.08 -6.59
N GLU A 233 10.68 -25.17 -6.04
CA GLU A 233 9.54 -24.41 -6.54
C GLU A 233 9.72 -22.90 -6.31
N GLN A 234 10.28 -22.50 -5.16
CA GLN A 234 10.66 -21.10 -4.89
C GLN A 234 11.75 -20.60 -5.84
N ALA A 235 12.77 -21.41 -6.12
CA ALA A 235 13.82 -21.07 -7.07
C ALA A 235 13.26 -20.86 -8.49
N LYS A 236 12.41 -21.78 -8.95
CA LYS A 236 11.75 -21.69 -10.27
C LYS A 236 10.87 -20.44 -10.41
N ARG A 237 10.16 -20.07 -9.34
CA ARG A 237 9.37 -18.82 -9.32
C ARG A 237 10.27 -17.59 -9.36
N MET A 238 11.40 -17.62 -8.64
CA MET A 238 12.38 -16.54 -8.65
C MET A 238 13.03 -16.37 -10.04
N GLU A 239 13.36 -17.47 -10.70
CA GLU A 239 13.85 -17.47 -12.10
C GLU A 239 12.84 -16.82 -13.05
N GLY A 240 11.56 -17.21 -12.96
CA GLY A 240 10.50 -16.58 -13.76
C GLY A 240 10.32 -15.08 -13.47
N TYR A 241 10.52 -14.65 -12.22
CA TYR A 241 10.50 -13.23 -11.87
C TYR A 241 11.70 -12.48 -12.43
N VAL A 242 12.91 -13.07 -12.37
CA VAL A 242 14.12 -12.49 -12.98
C VAL A 242 13.93 -12.34 -14.49
N GLU A 243 13.39 -13.35 -15.17
CA GLU A 243 13.08 -13.26 -16.61
C GLU A 243 12.10 -12.11 -16.92
N GLN A 244 11.07 -11.91 -16.09
CA GLN A 244 10.13 -10.79 -16.25
C GLN A 244 10.82 -9.43 -16.07
N VAL A 245 11.70 -9.30 -15.07
CA VAL A 245 12.48 -8.07 -14.82
C VAL A 245 13.43 -7.80 -15.98
N GLU A 246 14.13 -8.82 -16.47
CA GLU A 246 15.04 -8.72 -17.62
C GLU A 246 14.30 -8.32 -18.91
N ALA A 247 13.13 -8.91 -19.16
CA ALA A 247 12.28 -8.54 -20.28
C ALA A 247 11.83 -7.07 -20.19
N GLY A 248 11.42 -6.61 -19.00
CA GLY A 248 11.08 -5.21 -18.76
C GLY A 248 12.25 -4.25 -18.98
N LEU A 249 13.43 -4.59 -18.46
CA LEU A 249 14.67 -3.81 -18.65
C LEU A 249 15.09 -3.77 -20.12
N SER A 250 14.94 -4.87 -20.85
CA SER A 250 15.18 -4.94 -22.30
C SER A 250 14.26 -3.98 -23.06
N GLY A 251 12.96 -3.98 -22.75
CA GLY A 251 11.99 -3.05 -23.32
C GLY A 251 12.34 -1.57 -23.09
N ILE A 252 12.77 -1.23 -21.86
CA ILE A 252 13.23 0.12 -21.52
C ILE A 252 14.48 0.50 -22.32
N LYS A 253 15.47 -0.41 -22.45
CA LYS A 253 16.68 -0.18 -23.25
C LYS A 253 16.34 0.06 -24.72
N SER A 254 15.44 -0.71 -25.31
CA SER A 254 14.98 -0.51 -26.69
C SER A 254 14.25 0.82 -26.87
N MET A 255 13.46 1.25 -25.88
CA MET A 255 12.80 2.56 -25.92
C MET A 255 13.81 3.70 -25.85
N LEU A 256 14.82 3.61 -24.99
CA LEU A 256 15.91 4.58 -24.90
C LEU A 256 16.74 4.65 -26.18
N ALA A 257 16.98 3.52 -26.86
CA ALA A 257 17.66 3.50 -28.16
C ALA A 257 16.87 4.27 -29.22
N ARG A 258 15.55 4.02 -29.34
CA ARG A 258 14.67 4.75 -30.27
C ARG A 258 14.62 6.25 -30.00
N LEU A 259 14.58 6.64 -28.72
CA LEU A 259 14.60 8.06 -28.32
C LEU A 259 15.91 8.75 -28.70
N ARG A 260 17.05 8.06 -28.62
CA ARG A 260 18.35 8.59 -29.05
C ARG A 260 18.47 8.72 -30.57
N GLU A 261 17.84 7.84 -31.32
CA GLU A 261 17.81 7.90 -32.79
C GLU A 261 16.90 9.03 -33.30
N THR A 262 15.84 9.39 -32.56
CA THR A 262 14.94 10.49 -32.92
C THR A 262 15.56 11.87 -32.66
N ASP A 263 16.43 12.01 -31.65
CA ASP A 263 17.12 13.27 -31.31
C ASP A 263 18.30 13.60 -32.27
N LEU A 264 18.74 12.65 -33.08
CA LEU A 264 19.81 12.83 -34.08
C LEU A 264 19.26 13.08 -35.50
N GLY A 265 17.93 13.10 -35.68
CA GLY A 265 17.25 13.22 -36.97
C GLY A 265 16.77 14.62 -37.36
N THR A 266 16.84 15.61 -36.48
CA THR A 266 16.47 17.01 -36.80
C THR A 266 17.70 17.91 -36.79
N GLY A 267 18.55 17.71 -37.78
CA GLY A 267 19.70 18.55 -38.09
C GLY A 267 19.87 18.69 -39.60
N VAL A 268 18.91 19.32 -40.26
CA VAL A 268 19.06 19.98 -41.57
C VAL A 268 18.57 21.41 -41.41
#